data_AF-A0A928MWD0-F1
#
_entry.id   AF-A0A928MWD0-F1
#
_cell.length_a   1.000
_cell.length_b   1.000
_cell.length_c   1.000
_cell.angle_alpha   90.00
_cell.angle_beta   90.00
_cell.angle_gamma   90.00
#
_symmetry.space_group_name_H-M   'P 1'
#
loop_
_entity.id
_entity.type
_entity.pdbx_description
1 polymer ?
#
loop_
_entity_poly.entity_id
_entity_poly.type
_entity_poly.pdbx_seq_one_letter_code
_entity_poly.pdbx_strand_id
1 'polypeptide(L)'
;MSMNAILAFVTSLVITAVSGLFIIPWLRRLKFGQTILEDGPTWHMAKQGTPVMGGLMFILGTGISTILFSIPDFLAGDFRALLIFLTSLAFGAIGFSDDLVKVTKKQNKGLTALQKMILQVAVSVLFLVALQFM
;
A
#
# COMPACT_ATOMS: atom_id res chain seq x y z
N MET A 1 14.38 19.85 -9.41
CA MET A 1 14.23 18.63 -8.60
C MET A 1 15.55 18.40 -7.87
N SER A 2 15.57 18.18 -6.55
CA SER A 2 16.82 17.96 -5.82
C SER A 2 17.42 16.60 -6.18
N MET A 3 18.75 16.46 -6.11
CA MET A 3 19.44 15.18 -6.38
C MET A 3 18.91 14.06 -5.48
N ASN A 4 18.65 14.35 -4.20
CA ASN A 4 18.08 13.39 -3.25
C ASN A 4 16.70 12.89 -3.67
N ALA A 5 15.84 13.75 -4.24
CA ALA A 5 14.52 13.32 -4.71
C ALA A 5 14.61 12.38 -5.92
N ILE A 6 15.57 12.60 -6.82
CA ILE A 6 15.82 11.70 -7.96
C ILE A 6 16.33 10.35 -7.45
N LEU A 7 17.28 10.36 -6.51
CA LEU A 7 17.83 9.13 -5.93
C LEU A 7 16.76 8.35 -5.13
N ALA A 8 15.90 9.04 -4.39
CA ALA A 8 14.76 8.44 -3.71
C ALA A 8 13.79 7.78 -4.71
N PHE A 9 13.44 8.49 -5.77
CA PHE A 9 12.58 7.93 -6.83
C PHE A 9 13.19 6.67 -7.45
N VAL A 10 14.44 6.74 -7.91
CA VAL A 10 15.11 5.59 -8.54
C VAL A 10 15.23 4.42 -7.56
N THR A 11 15.59 4.69 -6.30
CA THR A 11 15.72 3.65 -5.27
C THR A 11 14.38 2.97 -5.00
N SER A 12 13.30 3.74 -4.80
CA SER A 12 11.96 3.19 -4.58
C SER A 12 11.47 2.36 -5.78
N LEU A 13 11.77 2.79 -7.01
CA LEU A 13 11.42 2.08 -8.23
C LEU A 13 12.15 0.73 -8.31
N VAL A 14 13.47 0.73 -8.11
CA VAL A 14 14.29 -0.50 -8.17
C VAL A 14 13.84 -1.49 -7.09
N ILE A 15 13.67 -1.03 -5.86
CA ILE A 15 13.22 -1.90 -4.76
C ILE A 15 11.83 -2.47 -5.04
N THR A 16 10.89 -1.63 -5.49
CA THR A 16 9.53 -2.09 -5.81
C THR A 16 9.56 -3.15 -6.91
N ALA A 17 10.29 -2.90 -8.00
CA ALA A 17 10.41 -3.83 -9.12
C ALA A 17 11.05 -5.17 -8.71
N VAL A 18 12.17 -5.12 -7.98
CA VAL A 18 12.87 -6.31 -7.50
C VAL A 18 12.02 -7.09 -6.49
N SER A 19 11.34 -6.39 -5.58
CA SER A 19 10.47 -7.04 -4.60
C SER A 19 9.34 -7.84 -5.26
N GLY A 20 8.87 -7.42 -6.44
CA GLY A 20 7.86 -8.14 -7.20
C GLY A 20 8.29 -9.53 -7.65
N LEU A 21 9.58 -9.75 -7.90
CA LEU A 21 10.12 -11.07 -8.23
C LEU A 21 9.91 -12.09 -7.10
N PHE A 22 9.85 -11.62 -5.85
CA PHE A 22 9.70 -12.48 -4.66
C PHE A 22 8.26 -12.49 -4.13
N ILE A 23 7.63 -11.32 -4.06
CA ILE A 23 6.29 -11.14 -3.49
C ILE A 23 5.22 -11.74 -4.39
N ILE A 24 5.32 -11.60 -5.72
CA ILE A 24 4.30 -12.13 -6.64
C ILE A 24 4.21 -13.66 -6.58
N PRO A 25 5.32 -14.43 -6.65
CA PRO A 25 5.25 -15.88 -6.45
C PRO A 25 4.74 -16.28 -5.06
N TRP A 26 5.14 -15.53 -4.01
CA TRP A 26 4.68 -15.79 -2.65
C TRP A 26 3.17 -15.61 -2.50
N LEU A 27 2.61 -14.51 -3.01
CA LEU A 27 1.17 -14.26 -3.01
C LEU A 27 0.41 -15.32 -3.84
N ARG A 28 0.98 -15.77 -4.97
CA ARG A 28 0.40 -16.89 -5.75
C ARG A 28 0.33 -18.19 -4.95
N ARG A 29 1.36 -18.52 -4.15
CA ARG A 29 1.37 -19.73 -3.30
C ARG A 29 0.30 -19.69 -2.21
N LEU A 30 0.03 -18.52 -1.66
CA LEU A 30 -0.98 -18.34 -0.62
C LEU A 30 -2.43 -18.43 -1.15
N LYS A 31 -2.63 -18.69 -2.46
CA LYS A 31 -3.95 -18.73 -3.12
C LYS A 31 -4.77 -17.45 -2.93
N PHE A 32 -4.10 -16.31 -2.76
CA PHE A 32 -4.68 -14.96 -2.79
C PHE A 32 -5.04 -14.54 -4.22
N GLY A 33 -5.59 -15.46 -5.02
CA GLY A 33 -6.10 -15.16 -6.36
C GLY A 33 -7.53 -14.63 -6.25
N GLN A 34 -7.89 -13.65 -7.07
CA GLN A 34 -9.29 -13.23 -7.18
C GLN A 34 -10.16 -14.40 -7.67
N THR A 35 -11.19 -14.73 -6.87
CA THR A 35 -12.29 -15.60 -7.29
C THR A 35 -13.24 -14.74 -8.13
N ILE A 36 -13.30 -15.00 -9.43
CA ILE A 36 -14.24 -14.32 -10.33
C ILE A 36 -15.57 -15.06 -10.24
N LEU A 37 -16.66 -14.33 -9.94
CA LEU A 37 -18.02 -14.89 -10.02
C LEU A 37 -18.41 -15.10 -11.48
N GLU A 38 -19.16 -16.17 -11.73
CA GLU A 38 -19.69 -16.53 -13.06
C GLU A 38 -20.63 -15.48 -13.68
N ASP A 39 -21.08 -14.47 -12.90
CA ASP A 39 -22.02 -13.42 -13.32
C ASP A 39 -21.39 -12.30 -14.20
N GLY A 40 -20.09 -12.38 -14.53
CA GLY A 40 -19.39 -11.39 -15.34
C GLY A 40 -19.11 -11.86 -16.78
N PRO A 41 -18.96 -10.95 -17.77
CA PRO A 41 -18.65 -11.35 -19.13
C PRO A 41 -17.32 -12.11 -19.23
N THR A 42 -17.28 -13.10 -20.11
CA THR A 42 -16.23 -14.14 -20.21
C THR A 42 -14.81 -13.59 -20.38
N TRP A 43 -14.62 -12.39 -20.93
CA TRP A 43 -13.31 -11.74 -21.03
C TRP A 43 -12.71 -11.32 -19.68
N HIS A 44 -13.52 -11.22 -18.61
CA HIS A 44 -12.99 -10.99 -17.27
C HIS A 44 -12.33 -12.22 -16.66
N MET A 45 -12.59 -13.43 -17.16
CA MET A 45 -11.94 -14.66 -16.68
C MET A 45 -10.42 -14.63 -16.80
N ALA A 46 -9.86 -13.81 -17.70
CA ALA A 46 -8.41 -13.62 -17.83
C ALA A 46 -7.74 -13.02 -16.57
N LYS A 47 -8.50 -12.39 -15.66
CA LYS A 47 -7.98 -11.88 -14.37
C LYS A 47 -7.94 -12.94 -13.27
N GLN A 48 -8.49 -14.13 -13.52
CA GLN A 48 -8.61 -15.20 -12.54
C GLN A 48 -7.23 -15.64 -12.07
N GLY A 49 -7.04 -15.72 -10.75
CA GLY A 49 -5.76 -16.15 -10.17
C GLY A 49 -4.65 -15.08 -10.17
N THR A 50 -4.91 -13.85 -10.62
CA THR A 50 -3.95 -12.75 -10.42
C THR A 50 -3.90 -12.45 -8.91
N PRO A 51 -2.70 -12.45 -8.28
CA PRO A 51 -2.57 -12.21 -6.86
C PRO A 51 -3.06 -10.80 -6.50
N VAL A 52 -3.94 -10.71 -5.51
CA VAL A 52 -4.31 -9.43 -4.86
C VAL A 52 -3.25 -9.04 -3.83
N MET A 53 -3.21 -7.77 -3.43
CA MET A 53 -2.26 -7.17 -2.47
C MET A 53 -0.87 -6.78 -3.00
N GLY A 54 -0.77 -6.40 -4.28
CA GLY A 54 0.49 -5.86 -4.84
C GLY A 54 1.03 -4.59 -4.15
N GLY A 55 0.19 -3.89 -3.36
CA GLY A 55 0.57 -2.71 -2.58
C GLY A 55 1.73 -2.94 -1.60
N LEU A 56 1.96 -4.19 -1.17
CA LEU A 56 3.09 -4.54 -0.30
C LEU A 56 4.44 -4.18 -0.93
N MET A 57 4.59 -4.34 -2.25
CA MET A 57 5.81 -3.99 -2.99
C MET A 57 6.08 -2.48 -2.91
N PHE A 58 5.03 -1.68 -3.09
CA PHE A 58 5.13 -0.22 -3.02
C PHE A 58 5.44 0.26 -1.61
N ILE A 59 4.80 -0.32 -0.59
CA ILE A 59 5.09 0.02 0.82
C ILE A 59 6.55 -0.24 1.17
N LEU A 60 7.12 -1.36 0.70
CA LEU A 60 8.54 -1.66 0.91
C LEU A 60 9.45 -0.67 0.16
N GLY A 61 9.17 -0.42 -1.12
CA GLY A 61 9.95 0.51 -1.93
C GLY A 61 9.94 1.94 -1.40
N THR A 62 8.77 2.47 -1.08
CA THR A 62 8.63 3.83 -0.54
C THR A 62 9.12 3.91 0.90
N GLY A 63 8.96 2.87 1.71
CA GLY A 63 9.45 2.84 3.09
C GLY A 63 10.95 2.88 3.18
N ILE A 64 11.65 2.01 2.44
CA ILE A 64 13.12 2.02 2.41
C ILE A 64 13.62 3.35 1.84
N SER A 65 13.02 3.85 0.77
CA SER A 65 13.42 5.14 0.20
C SER A 65 13.20 6.31 1.17
N THR A 66 12.06 6.38 1.86
CA THR A 66 11.78 7.45 2.83
C THR A 66 12.81 7.42 3.95
N ILE A 67 13.08 6.24 4.51
CA ILE A 67 14.04 6.10 5.61
C ILE A 67 15.45 6.50 5.16
N LEU A 68 15.91 6.05 3.99
CA LEU A 68 17.28 6.31 3.53
C LEU A 68 17.52 7.77 3.17
N PHE A 69 16.57 8.43 2.51
CA PHE A 69 16.77 9.77 1.96
C PHE A 69 16.30 10.91 2.88
N SER A 70 15.53 10.61 3.94
CA SER A 70 15.09 11.60 4.93
C SER A 70 15.89 11.57 6.24
N ILE A 71 16.97 10.78 6.34
CA ILE A 71 17.87 10.78 7.53
C ILE A 71 18.34 12.20 7.88
N PRO A 72 18.81 13.04 6.92
CA PRO A 72 19.26 14.40 7.26
C PRO A 72 18.13 15.27 7.84
N ASP A 73 16.91 15.12 7.30
CA ASP A 73 15.73 15.84 7.77
C ASP A 73 15.39 15.41 9.20
N PHE A 74 15.44 14.11 9.50
CA PHE A 74 15.21 13.57 10.83
C PHE A 74 16.24 14.07 11.85
N LEU A 75 17.51 14.16 11.46
CA LEU A 75 18.57 14.72 12.31
C LEU A 75 18.39 16.22 12.55
N ALA A 76 17.77 16.93 11.61
CA ALA A 76 17.41 18.33 11.75
C ALA A 76 16.08 18.55 12.52
N GLY A 77 15.42 17.47 12.95
CA GLY A 77 14.13 17.53 13.65
C GLY A 77 12.91 17.68 12.75
N ASP A 78 13.07 17.60 11.42
CA ASP A 78 11.95 17.57 10.48
C ASP A 78 11.48 16.13 10.25
N PHE A 79 10.34 15.79 10.84
CA PHE A 79 9.73 14.46 10.73
C PHE A 79 8.59 14.40 9.72
N ARG A 80 8.40 15.40 8.86
CA ARG A 80 7.25 15.46 7.93
C ARG A 80 7.21 14.27 6.98
N ALA A 81 8.35 13.87 6.45
CA ALA A 81 8.47 12.70 5.58
C ALA A 81 8.06 11.40 6.31
N LEU A 82 8.44 11.27 7.58
CA LEU A 82 8.06 10.13 8.41
C LEU A 82 6.55 10.13 8.69
N LEU A 83 5.96 11.29 9.04
CA LEU A 83 4.52 11.40 9.25
C LEU A 83 3.74 10.98 7.99
N ILE A 84 4.12 11.51 6.82
CA ILE A 84 3.48 11.16 5.54
C ILE A 84 3.57 9.66 5.27
N PHE A 85 4.74 9.05 5.51
CA PHE A 85 4.91 7.61 5.33
C PHE A 85 4.06 6.79 6.32
N LEU A 86 3.99 7.19 7.59
CA LEU A 86 3.14 6.53 8.59
C LEU A 86 1.65 6.64 8.24
N THR A 87 1.21 7.80 7.74
CA THR A 87 -0.17 7.97 7.26
C THR A 87 -0.42 7.09 6.03
N SER A 88 0.52 7.02 5.08
CA SER A 88 0.43 6.10 3.95
C SER A 88 0.37 4.63 4.40
N LEU A 89 1.11 4.24 5.44
CA LEU A 89 1.02 2.91 6.04
C LEU A 89 -0.34 2.64 6.67
N ALA A 90 -0.94 3.62 7.35
CA ALA A 90 -2.29 3.48 7.92
C ALA A 90 -3.35 3.27 6.83
N PHE A 91 -3.30 4.04 5.75
CA PHE A 91 -4.16 3.80 4.57
C PHE A 91 -3.86 2.45 3.91
N GLY A 92 -2.59 2.07 3.82
CA GLY A 92 -2.15 0.76 3.35
C GLY A 92 -2.75 -0.38 4.18
N ALA A 93 -2.79 -0.24 5.51
CA ALA A 93 -3.37 -1.23 6.43
C ALA A 93 -4.90 -1.35 6.26
N ILE A 94 -5.60 -0.23 6.01
CA ILE A 94 -7.04 -0.26 5.68
C ILE A 94 -7.26 -1.01 4.36
N GLY A 95 -6.48 -0.71 3.33
CA GLY A 95 -6.55 -1.40 2.04
C GLY A 95 -6.21 -2.88 2.14
N PHE A 96 -5.19 -3.24 2.91
CA PHE A 96 -4.81 -4.62 3.18
C PHE A 96 -5.90 -5.38 3.91
N SER A 97 -6.53 -4.76 4.91
CA SER A 97 -7.68 -5.34 5.63
C SER A 97 -8.88 -5.57 4.70
N ASP A 98 -9.16 -4.63 3.79
CA ASP A 98 -10.20 -4.76 2.76
C ASP A 98 -9.96 -5.95 1.85
N ASP A 99 -8.72 -6.12 1.38
CA ASP A 99 -8.32 -7.22 0.51
C ASP A 99 -8.27 -8.56 1.27
N LEU A 100 -7.88 -8.57 2.55
CA LEU A 100 -7.92 -9.78 3.40
C LEU A 100 -9.35 -10.30 3.57
N VAL A 101 -10.32 -9.40 3.79
CA VAL A 101 -11.73 -9.76 3.93
C VAL A 101 -12.26 -10.37 2.62
N LYS A 102 -11.93 -9.78 1.46
CA LYS A 102 -12.32 -10.32 0.15
C LYS A 102 -11.83 -11.75 -0.06
N VAL A 103 -10.55 -11.99 0.27
CA VAL A 103 -9.91 -13.30 0.07
C VAL A 103 -10.45 -14.34 1.06
N THR A 104 -10.54 -13.97 2.33
CA THR A 104 -11.03 -14.89 3.39
C THR A 104 -12.48 -15.28 3.16
N LYS A 105 -13.33 -14.32 2.77
CA LYS A 105 -14.76 -14.56 2.52
C LYS A 105 -15.08 -15.02 1.10
N LYS A 106 -14.06 -15.18 0.23
CA LYS A 106 -14.20 -15.57 -1.19
C LYS A 106 -15.27 -14.77 -1.95
N GLN A 107 -15.37 -13.47 -1.67
CA GLN A 107 -16.36 -12.57 -2.26
C GLN A 107 -15.70 -11.29 -2.77
N ASN A 108 -16.32 -10.63 -3.73
CA ASN A 108 -15.78 -9.38 -4.29
C ASN A 108 -15.92 -8.16 -3.35
N LYS A 109 -16.76 -8.26 -2.31
CA LYS A 109 -16.98 -7.20 -1.33
C LYS A 109 -16.04 -7.37 -0.13
N GLY A 110 -15.20 -6.39 0.13
CA GLY A 110 -14.35 -6.35 1.31
C GLY A 110 -15.09 -5.74 2.50
N LEU A 111 -14.50 -4.73 3.13
CA LEU A 111 -15.16 -3.92 4.16
C LEU A 111 -16.41 -3.25 3.59
N THR A 112 -17.39 -2.94 4.44
CA THR A 112 -18.53 -2.13 3.99
C THR A 112 -18.03 -0.73 3.62
N ALA A 113 -18.70 -0.08 2.66
CA ALA A 113 -18.34 1.26 2.23
C ALA A 113 -18.25 2.24 3.41
N LEU A 114 -19.18 2.13 4.36
CA LEU A 114 -19.22 2.95 5.56
C LEU A 114 -18.05 2.65 6.51
N GLN A 115 -17.69 1.38 6.74
CA GLN A 115 -16.51 1.01 7.54
C GLN A 115 -15.23 1.59 6.92
N LYS A 116 -15.06 1.43 5.60
CA LYS A 116 -13.89 1.94 4.88
C LYS A 116 -13.81 3.46 4.97
N MET A 117 -14.94 4.15 4.78
CA MET A 117 -15.02 5.61 4.85
C MET A 117 -14.70 6.12 6.26
N ILE A 118 -15.27 5.52 7.31
CA ILE A 118 -14.98 5.92 8.69
C ILE A 118 -13.48 5.76 9.01
N LEU A 119 -12.87 4.65 8.64
CA LEU A 119 -11.44 4.42 8.86
C LEU A 119 -10.58 5.43 8.10
N GLN A 120 -10.92 5.72 6.84
CA GLN A 120 -10.19 6.70 6.02
C GLN A 120 -10.34 8.13 6.57
N VAL A 121 -11.54 8.52 7.01
CA VAL A 121 -11.79 9.82 7.65
C VAL A 121 -11.02 9.93 8.97
N ALA A 122 -11.06 8.88 9.81
CA ALA A 122 -10.32 8.87 11.07
C ALA A 122 -8.81 9.07 10.85
N VAL A 123 -8.21 8.34 9.91
CA VAL A 123 -6.78 8.50 9.56
C VAL A 123 -6.50 9.90 9.00
N SER A 124 -7.39 10.45 8.17
CA SER A 124 -7.23 11.79 7.60
C SER A 124 -7.27 12.88 8.68
N VAL A 125 -8.21 12.79 9.62
CA VAL A 125 -8.32 13.72 10.75
C VAL A 125 -7.07 13.64 11.63
N LEU A 126 -6.62 12.43 11.97
CA LEU A 126 -5.39 12.23 12.75
C LEU A 126 -4.16 12.83 12.05
N PHE A 127 -4.06 12.68 10.72
CA PHE A 127 -2.99 13.28 9.94
C PHE A 127 -3.03 14.82 9.99
N LEU A 128 -4.21 15.44 9.80
CA LEU A 128 -4.35 16.90 9.85
C LEU A 128 -4.01 17.45 11.24
N VAL A 129 -4.47 16.79 12.29
CA VAL A 129 -4.17 17.17 13.67
C VAL A 129 -2.66 17.05 13.93
N ALA A 130 -2.04 15.94 13.55
CA ALA A 130 -0.59 15.76 13.69
C ALA A 130 0.20 16.82 12.93
N LEU A 131 -0.22 17.14 11.70
CA LEU A 131 0.41 18.16 10.86
C LEU A 131 0.30 19.57 11.46
N GLN A 132 -0.78 19.88 12.16
CA GLN A 132 -0.96 21.17 12.83
C GLN A 132 0.02 21.37 14.00
N PHE A 133 0.43 20.28 14.66
CA PHE A 133 1.35 20.34 15.81
C PHE A 133 2.84 20.24 15.42
N MET A 134 3.15 20.12 14.12
CA MET A 134 4.52 20.03 13.57
C MET A 134 4.95 21.32 12.88
#